data_AF-A0A1G8X1N8-F1
#
_entry.id   AF-A0A1G8X1N8-F1
#
_cell.length_a   1.000
_cell.length_b   1.000
_cell.length_c   1.000
_cell.angle_alpha   90.00
_cell.angle_beta   90.00
_cell.angle_gamma   90.00
#
_symmetry.space_group_name_H-M   'P 1'
#
loop_
_entity.id
_entity.type
_entity.pdbx_description
1 polymer ?
#
loop_
_entity_poly.entity_id
_entity_poly.type
_entity_poly.pdbx_seq_one_letter_code
_entity_poly.pdbx_strand_id
1 'polypeptide(L)'
;MKKEICTIGFAKKSLEKFVDLMKEAGVTRLIDTRLNNTSQLSGYAKKNDLSYVMKLVGIKYKHDVILAPTEDILSAYKKKLMSWDEYEKQYIGLLEKRKVENRIDDILEEETSCFLCSEDKPHHCHRRLLAEYLQNYKKEIKITHLV
;
A
#
# COMPACT_ATOMS: atom_id res chain seq x y z
N MET A 1 10.98 14.46 -13.94
CA MET A 1 10.98 13.92 -12.56
C MET A 1 10.74 12.43 -12.63
N LYS A 2 11.44 11.62 -11.81
CA LYS A 2 11.19 10.17 -11.74
C LYS A 2 9.84 9.93 -11.07
N LYS A 3 8.95 9.19 -11.73
CA LYS A 3 7.66 8.76 -11.17
C LYS A 3 7.92 7.45 -10.43
N GLU A 4 8.01 7.51 -9.11
CA GLU A 4 8.35 6.35 -8.28
C GLU A 4 7.21 6.03 -7.31
N ILE A 5 6.84 4.75 -7.26
CA ILE A 5 5.92 4.20 -6.27
C ILE A 5 6.71 3.28 -5.34
N CYS A 6 6.72 3.61 -4.07
CA CYS A 6 7.22 2.72 -3.03
C CYS A 6 6.10 1.83 -2.50
N THR A 7 6.45 0.70 -1.91
CA THR A 7 5.50 -0.11 -1.15
C THR A 7 6.15 -0.60 0.14
N ILE A 8 5.40 -0.67 1.22
CA ILE A 8 5.90 -1.13 2.52
C ILE A 8 4.82 -1.91 3.28
N GLY A 9 5.24 -2.76 4.20
CA GLY A 9 4.32 -3.37 5.16
C GLY A 9 4.90 -3.42 6.54
N PHE A 10 4.03 -3.25 7.53
CA PHE A 10 4.46 -2.98 8.91
C PHE A 10 4.82 -4.24 9.70
N ALA A 11 4.34 -5.44 9.31
CA ALA A 11 4.66 -6.65 10.06
C ALA A 11 6.17 -6.91 10.10
N LYS A 12 6.65 -7.37 11.26
CA LYS A 12 8.05 -7.70 11.54
C LYS A 12 9.03 -6.53 11.41
N LYS A 13 8.55 -5.29 11.44
CA LYS A 13 9.38 -4.08 11.47
C LYS A 13 9.14 -3.31 12.76
N SER A 14 10.22 -2.82 13.37
CA SER A 14 10.11 -1.80 14.41
C SER A 14 9.63 -0.48 13.79
N LEU A 15 9.14 0.44 14.62
CA LEU A 15 8.77 1.76 14.14
C LEU A 15 9.97 2.50 13.52
N GLU A 16 11.14 2.38 14.14
CA GLU A 16 12.42 2.93 13.65
C GLU A 16 12.73 2.42 12.24
N LYS A 17 12.86 1.09 12.06
CA LYS A 17 13.13 0.50 10.75
C LYS A 17 12.06 0.89 9.72
N PHE A 18 10.79 0.95 10.11
CA PHE A 18 9.69 1.33 9.24
C PHE A 18 9.85 2.78 8.73
N VAL A 19 10.21 3.71 9.60
CA VAL A 19 10.43 5.12 9.26
C VAL A 19 11.70 5.30 8.44
N ASP A 20 12.80 4.66 8.83
CA ASP A 20 14.10 4.81 8.16
C ASP A 20 14.04 4.35 6.70
N LEU A 21 13.43 3.18 6.45
CA LEU A 21 13.20 2.69 5.08
C LEU A 21 12.45 3.71 4.20
N MET A 22 11.44 4.39 4.75
CA MET A 22 10.68 5.41 4.01
C MET A 22 11.50 6.67 3.77
N LYS A 23 12.28 7.11 4.78
CA LYS A 23 13.14 8.30 4.66
C LYS A 23 14.26 8.08 3.64
N GLU A 24 14.94 6.94 3.69
CA GLU A 24 16.01 6.57 2.76
C GLU A 24 15.50 6.51 1.31
N ALA A 25 14.26 6.05 1.12
CA ALA A 25 13.59 6.04 -0.17
C ALA A 25 13.01 7.40 -0.60
N GLY A 26 13.13 8.44 0.23
CA GLY A 26 12.61 9.77 -0.06
C GLY A 26 11.07 9.83 -0.13
N VAL A 27 10.37 8.95 0.60
CA VAL A 27 8.91 8.93 0.67
C VAL A 27 8.41 10.19 1.36
N THR A 28 7.51 10.91 0.70
CA THR A 28 6.87 12.13 1.24
C THR A 28 5.40 11.90 1.56
N ARG A 29 4.79 10.82 1.05
CA ARG A 29 3.39 10.46 1.29
C ARG A 29 3.19 8.96 1.48
N LEU A 30 2.57 8.58 2.59
CA LEU A 30 2.14 7.22 2.90
C LEU A 30 0.63 7.08 2.66
N ILE A 31 0.27 6.18 1.74
CA ILE A 31 -1.12 5.84 1.42
C ILE A 31 -1.42 4.48 2.07
N ASP A 32 -2.24 4.50 3.11
CA ASP A 32 -2.75 3.31 3.77
C ASP A 32 -3.83 2.65 2.91
N THR A 33 -3.51 1.45 2.41
CA THR A 33 -4.39 0.66 1.53
C THR A 33 -5.02 -0.51 2.28
N ARG A 34 -4.96 -0.52 3.62
CA ARG A 34 -5.59 -1.55 4.44
C ARG A 34 -7.10 -1.32 4.49
N LEU A 35 -7.87 -2.40 4.32
CA LEU A 35 -9.32 -2.34 4.53
C LEU A 35 -9.64 -1.97 5.98
N ASN A 36 -8.93 -2.59 6.93
CA ASN A 36 -9.09 -2.39 8.37
C ASN A 36 -7.73 -1.96 8.98
N ASN A 37 -7.69 -0.83 9.69
CA ASN A 37 -6.45 -0.26 10.25
C ASN A 37 -6.53 0.16 11.73
N THR A 38 -7.56 -0.29 12.45
CA THR A 38 -7.77 0.01 13.88
C THR A 38 -7.28 -1.12 14.80
N SER A 39 -6.96 -2.30 14.24
CA SER A 39 -6.53 -3.47 15.01
C SER A 39 -5.13 -3.31 15.63
N GLN A 40 -4.91 -3.96 16.78
CA GLN A 40 -3.67 -3.96 17.56
C GLN A 40 -2.52 -4.82 16.96
N LEU A 41 -2.55 -5.19 15.68
CA LEU A 41 -1.57 -6.12 15.08
C LEU A 41 -0.12 -5.63 15.17
N SER A 42 0.09 -4.30 15.23
CA SER A 42 1.32 -3.66 15.66
C SER A 42 0.94 -2.32 16.29
N GLY A 43 1.47 -2.02 17.48
CA GLY A 43 1.05 -0.87 18.29
C GLY A 43 1.08 0.46 17.52
N TYR A 44 2.18 0.75 16.84
CA TYR A 44 2.35 1.99 16.06
C TYR A 44 1.52 2.03 14.77
N ALA A 45 1.05 0.88 14.28
CA ALA A 45 0.38 0.77 12.99
C ALA A 45 -1.13 1.08 13.06
N LYS A 46 -1.67 1.35 14.25
CA LYS A 46 -3.05 1.84 14.41
C LYS A 46 -3.21 3.17 13.72
N LYS A 47 -4.37 3.40 13.09
CA LYS A 47 -4.68 4.62 12.34
C LYS A 47 -4.23 5.92 13.03
N ASN A 48 -4.57 6.11 14.31
CA ASN A 48 -4.28 7.37 15.02
C ASN A 48 -2.78 7.50 15.32
N ASP A 49 -2.16 6.45 15.82
CA ASP A 49 -0.74 6.43 16.18
C ASP A 49 0.13 6.58 14.92
N LEU A 50 -0.22 5.86 13.85
CA LEU A 50 0.47 5.93 12.57
C LEU A 50 0.36 7.33 11.96
N SER A 51 -0.85 7.91 11.93
CA SER A 51 -1.08 9.27 11.45
C SER A 51 -0.24 10.29 12.22
N TYR A 52 -0.18 10.16 13.55
CA TYR A 52 0.63 11.04 14.39
C TYR A 52 2.13 10.88 14.12
N VAL A 53 2.64 9.64 14.04
CA VAL A 53 4.05 9.39 13.74
C VAL A 53 4.43 9.91 12.35
N MET A 54 3.60 9.68 11.33
CA MET A 54 3.83 10.21 9.98
C MET A 54 3.94 11.74 9.98
N LYS A 55 3.03 12.41 10.71
CA LYS A 55 3.10 13.86 10.92
C LYS A 55 4.43 14.28 11.58
N LEU A 56 4.88 13.58 12.62
CA LEU A 56 6.14 13.90 13.31
C LEU A 56 7.37 13.75 12.41
N VAL A 57 7.36 12.79 11.47
CA VAL A 57 8.49 12.56 10.56
C VAL A 57 8.35 13.29 9.22
N GLY A 58 7.34 14.15 9.07
CA GLY A 58 7.14 14.97 7.87
C GLY A 58 6.57 14.22 6.67
N ILE A 59 5.93 13.07 6.88
CA ILE A 59 5.30 12.26 5.82
C ILE A 59 3.79 12.50 5.85
N LYS A 60 3.19 12.85 4.72
CA LYS A 60 1.73 12.98 4.59
C LYS A 60 1.09 11.60 4.73
N TYR A 61 -0.03 11.50 5.45
CA TYR A 61 -0.74 10.24 5.63
C TYR A 61 -2.16 10.32 5.08
N LYS A 62 -2.56 9.34 4.27
CA LYS A 62 -3.92 9.20 3.74
C LYS A 62 -4.37 7.74 3.85
N HIS A 63 -5.55 7.51 4.40
CA HIS A 63 -6.20 6.19 4.36
C HIS A 63 -7.14 6.13 3.16
N ASP A 64 -6.90 5.21 2.24
CA ASP A 64 -7.62 5.12 0.97
C ASP A 64 -8.16 3.71 0.73
N VAL A 65 -9.39 3.49 1.20
CA VAL A 65 -10.08 2.19 1.12
C VAL A 65 -10.46 1.83 -0.33
N ILE A 66 -10.51 2.80 -1.25
CA ILE A 66 -10.75 2.53 -2.68
C ILE A 66 -9.60 1.70 -3.26
N LEU A 67 -8.41 1.79 -2.68
CA LEU A 67 -7.25 0.98 -3.07
C LEU A 67 -7.19 -0.36 -2.32
N ALA A 68 -8.03 -0.58 -1.31
CA ALA A 68 -8.04 -1.83 -0.55
C ALA A 68 -8.86 -2.92 -1.27
N PRO A 69 -8.49 -4.21 -1.14
CA PRO A 69 -9.38 -5.30 -1.52
C PRO A 69 -10.65 -5.27 -0.66
N THR A 70 -11.77 -5.81 -1.18
CA THR A 70 -13.02 -5.89 -0.42
C THR A 70 -12.95 -6.93 0.70
N GLU A 71 -13.88 -6.85 1.67
CA GLU A 71 -13.99 -7.85 2.75
C GLU A 71 -14.24 -9.25 2.19
N ASP A 72 -15.05 -9.39 1.13
CA ASP A 72 -15.30 -10.69 0.49
C ASP A 72 -14.02 -11.31 -0.09
N ILE A 73 -13.23 -10.52 -0.84
CA ILE A 73 -11.96 -10.97 -1.41
C ILE A 73 -10.97 -11.35 -0.30
N LEU A 74 -10.81 -10.49 0.73
CA LEU A 74 -9.90 -10.75 1.84
C LEU A 74 -10.32 -11.97 2.67
N SER A 75 -11.61 -12.08 2.99
CA SER A 75 -12.13 -13.14 3.84
C SER A 75 -12.08 -14.50 3.14
N ALA A 76 -12.41 -14.57 1.85
CA ALA A 76 -12.31 -15.81 1.06
C ALA A 76 -10.87 -16.32 0.99
N TYR A 77 -9.90 -15.43 0.74
CA TYR A 77 -8.48 -15.80 0.72
C TYR A 77 -7.98 -16.23 2.11
N LYS A 78 -8.31 -15.49 3.17
CA LYS A 78 -7.94 -15.87 4.55
C LYS A 78 -8.54 -17.19 4.99
N LYS A 79 -9.77 -17.50 4.58
CA LYS A 79 -10.46 -18.78 4.85
C LYS A 79 -10.01 -19.92 3.93
N LYS A 80 -9.02 -19.68 3.05
CA LYS A 80 -8.50 -20.66 2.06
C LYS A 80 -9.59 -21.19 1.11
N LEU A 81 -10.62 -20.39 0.87
CA LEU A 81 -11.68 -20.67 -0.11
C LEU A 81 -11.32 -20.17 -1.51
N MET A 82 -10.18 -19.48 -1.63
CA MET A 82 -9.70 -18.82 -2.85
C MET A 82 -8.20 -19.01 -2.96
N SER A 83 -7.73 -19.37 -4.16
CA SER A 83 -6.29 -19.44 -4.47
C SER A 83 -5.67 -18.05 -4.57
N TRP A 84 -4.34 -17.94 -4.53
CA TRP A 84 -3.69 -16.65 -4.77
C TRP A 84 -3.97 -16.12 -6.19
N ASP A 85 -3.93 -16.97 -7.21
CA ASP A 85 -4.16 -16.55 -8.59
C ASP A 85 -5.58 -16.00 -8.79
N GLU A 86 -6.56 -16.58 -8.09
CA GLU A 86 -7.93 -16.08 -8.10
C GLU A 86 -8.06 -14.76 -7.35
N TYR A 87 -7.39 -14.62 -6.20
CA TYR A 87 -7.31 -13.36 -5.48
C TYR A 87 -6.73 -12.24 -6.35
N GLU A 88 -5.65 -12.52 -7.07
CA GLU A 88 -4.98 -11.58 -7.96
C GLU A 88 -5.93 -11.09 -9.05
N LYS A 89 -6.62 -12.02 -9.73
CA LYS A 89 -7.63 -11.68 -10.75
C LYS A 89 -8.77 -10.83 -10.20
N GLN A 90 -9.33 -11.21 -9.05
CA GLN A 90 -10.44 -10.48 -8.46
C GLN A 90 -10.03 -9.08 -7.99
N TYR A 91 -8.86 -8.95 -7.39
CA TYR A 91 -8.36 -7.66 -6.94
C TYR A 91 -8.00 -6.74 -8.12
N ILE A 92 -7.35 -7.24 -9.17
CA ILE A 92 -7.09 -6.45 -10.39
C ILE A 92 -8.41 -6.00 -11.03
N GLY A 93 -9.36 -6.91 -11.22
CA GLY A 93 -10.68 -6.56 -11.77
C GLY A 93 -11.45 -5.54 -10.90
N LEU A 94 -11.24 -5.55 -9.58
CA LEU A 94 -11.77 -4.53 -8.68
C LEU A 94 -11.14 -3.15 -8.93
N LEU A 95 -9.82 -3.08 -9.15
CA LEU A 95 -9.12 -1.83 -9.47
C LEU A 95 -9.62 -1.24 -10.79
N GLU A 96 -9.78 -2.08 -11.81
CA GLU A 96 -10.34 -1.70 -13.13
C GLU A 96 -11.77 -1.18 -13.00
N LYS A 97 -12.64 -1.91 -12.26
CA LYS A 97 -14.02 -1.50 -12.03
C LYS A 97 -14.10 -0.15 -11.30
N ARG A 98 -13.16 0.12 -10.39
CA ARG A 98 -13.04 1.38 -9.66
C ARG A 98 -12.35 2.48 -10.46
N LYS A 99 -11.82 2.16 -11.64
CA LYS A 99 -11.04 3.06 -12.51
C LYS A 99 -9.90 3.76 -11.76
N VAL A 100 -9.16 2.99 -10.96
CA VAL A 100 -8.08 3.51 -10.11
C VAL A 100 -6.98 4.20 -10.92
N GLU A 101 -6.77 3.79 -12.17
CA GLU A 101 -5.86 4.41 -13.14
C GLU A 101 -6.16 5.90 -13.37
N ASN A 102 -7.42 6.34 -13.24
CA ASN A 102 -7.76 7.77 -13.40
C ASN A 102 -7.20 8.64 -12.26
N ARG A 103 -6.73 8.02 -11.18
CA ARG A 103 -6.14 8.69 -10.03
C ARG A 103 -4.60 8.66 -10.08
N ILE A 104 -4.01 8.14 -11.16
CA ILE A 104 -2.57 7.91 -11.25
C ILE A 104 -1.77 9.20 -11.13
N ASP A 105 -2.26 10.32 -11.65
CA ASP A 105 -1.56 11.60 -11.55
C ASP A 105 -1.67 12.22 -10.15
N ASP A 106 -2.78 12.03 -9.43
CA ASP A 106 -2.90 12.35 -7.99
C ASP A 106 -1.92 11.50 -7.17
N ILE A 107 -1.77 10.22 -7.53
CA ILE A 107 -0.84 9.28 -6.86
C ILE A 107 0.63 9.61 -7.16
N LEU A 108 0.94 10.07 -8.38
CA LEU A 108 2.29 10.34 -8.88
C LEU A 108 2.60 11.84 -9.00
N GLU A 109 1.97 12.67 -8.18
CA GLU A 109 2.26 14.11 -8.13
C GLU A 109 3.75 14.36 -7.80
N GLU A 110 4.16 15.57 -7.42
CA GLU A 110 5.57 15.89 -7.10
C GLU A 110 6.17 15.10 -5.91
N GLU A 111 5.45 14.12 -5.38
CA GLU A 111 5.71 13.34 -4.19
C GLU A 111 6.03 11.86 -4.47
N THR A 112 6.99 11.31 -3.72
CA THR A 112 7.24 9.87 -3.70
C THR A 112 6.19 9.21 -2.82
N SER A 113 5.20 8.57 -3.44
CA SER A 113 4.11 7.90 -2.74
C SER A 113 4.47 6.47 -2.36
N CYS A 114 4.07 6.05 -1.15
CA CYS A 114 4.29 4.70 -0.65
C CYS A 114 2.97 4.02 -0.27
N PHE A 115 2.69 2.84 -0.84
CA PHE A 115 1.53 2.03 -0.46
C PHE A 115 1.82 1.15 0.74
N LEU A 116 0.99 1.26 1.78
CA LEU A 116 1.08 0.46 3.00
C LEU A 116 0.12 -0.74 2.98
N CYS A 117 0.63 -1.93 3.27
CA CYS A 117 -0.16 -3.11 3.69
C CYS A 117 0.32 -3.69 5.03
N SER A 118 -0.20 -4.86 5.43
CA SER A 118 0.14 -5.47 6.72
C SER A 118 1.33 -6.42 6.60
N GLU A 119 1.42 -7.13 5.49
CA GLU A 119 2.34 -8.22 5.23
C GLU A 119 3.79 -7.75 5.19
N ASP A 120 4.71 -8.54 5.75
CA ASP A 120 6.13 -8.21 5.75
C ASP A 120 6.70 -8.13 4.31
N LYS A 121 6.47 -9.20 3.53
CA LYS A 121 6.99 -9.37 2.16
C LYS A 121 5.93 -9.05 1.08
N PRO A 122 6.34 -8.58 -0.10
CA PRO A 122 5.42 -8.16 -1.15
C PRO A 122 4.84 -9.31 -2.00
N HIS A 123 5.40 -10.52 -1.95
CA HIS A 123 5.10 -11.60 -2.93
C HIS A 123 3.59 -11.92 -3.04
N HIS A 124 2.93 -12.05 -1.90
CA HIS A 124 1.49 -12.32 -1.79
C HIS A 124 0.79 -11.19 -1.02
N CYS A 125 1.00 -9.94 -1.44
CA CYS A 125 0.27 -8.78 -0.89
C CYS A 125 -0.37 -7.95 -2.02
N HIS A 126 -1.57 -7.42 -1.74
CA HIS A 126 -2.27 -6.51 -2.65
C HIS A 126 -1.49 -5.24 -2.98
N ARG A 127 -0.61 -4.75 -2.09
CA ARG A 127 0.23 -3.56 -2.36
C ARG A 127 1.11 -3.74 -3.60
N ARG A 128 1.59 -4.96 -3.85
CA ARG A 128 2.38 -5.30 -5.03
C ARG A 128 1.50 -5.20 -6.28
N LEU A 129 0.35 -5.88 -6.25
CA LEU A 129 -0.61 -5.89 -7.35
C LEU A 129 -1.09 -4.49 -7.72
N LEU A 130 -1.35 -3.63 -6.73
CA LEU A 130 -1.73 -2.25 -6.95
C LEU A 130 -0.62 -1.43 -7.64
N ALA A 131 0.62 -1.58 -7.19
CA ALA A 131 1.75 -0.86 -7.79
C ALA A 131 1.99 -1.34 -9.24
N GLU A 132 1.98 -2.65 -9.47
CA GLU A 132 2.12 -3.27 -10.79
C GLU A 132 0.96 -2.90 -11.73
N TYR A 133 -0.27 -2.85 -11.21
CA TYR A 133 -1.44 -2.36 -11.93
C TYR A 133 -1.19 -0.95 -12.47
N LEU A 134 -0.80 -0.01 -11.61
CA LEU A 134 -0.53 1.38 -12.03
C LEU A 134 0.65 1.47 -13.01
N GLN A 135 1.72 0.71 -12.78
CA GLN A 135 2.85 0.64 -13.73
C GLN A 135 2.41 0.09 -15.08
N ASN A 136 1.45 -0.83 -15.13
CA ASN A 136 0.93 -1.32 -16.40
C ASN A 136 0.18 -0.25 -17.19
N TYR A 137 -0.52 0.66 -16.52
CA TYR A 137 -1.12 1.84 -17.15
C TYR A 137 -0.10 2.91 -17.54
N LYS A 138 0.98 3.06 -16.76
CA LYS A 138 2.02 4.08 -16.99
C LYS A 138 3.40 3.47 -16.77
N LYS A 139 3.98 2.95 -17.86
CA LYS A 139 5.19 2.11 -17.87
C LYS A 139 6.46 2.80 -17.35
N GLU A 140 6.46 4.13 -17.30
CA GLU A 140 7.55 4.94 -16.75
C GLU A 140 7.62 4.95 -15.21
N ILE A 141 6.62 4.38 -14.52
CA ILE A 141 6.65 4.24 -13.07
C ILE A 141 7.72 3.22 -12.66
N LYS A 142 8.62 3.64 -11.77
CA LYS A 142 9.52 2.73 -11.06
C LYS A 142 8.85 2.25 -9.76
N ILE A 143 8.88 0.94 -9.52
CA ILE A 143 8.37 0.34 -8.28
C ILE A 143 9.55 -0.04 -7.38
N THR A 144 9.50 0.35 -6.11
CA THR A 144 10.47 -0.05 -5.09
C THR A 144 9.76 -0.67 -3.89
N HIS A 145 10.11 -1.90 -3.50
CA HIS A 145 9.56 -2.56 -2.32
C HIS A 145 10.51 -2.40 -1.13
N LEU A 146 10.05 -1.72 -0.08
CA LEU A 146 10.80 -1.47 1.15
C LEU A 146 10.65 -2.67 2.11
N VAL A 147 11.73 -3.40 2.36
CA VAL A 147 11.76 -4.66 3.15
C VAL A 147 12.86 -4.65 4.22
#